data_AF-M6HZN5-F1
#
_entry.id   AF-M6HZN5-F1
#
_cell.length_a   1.000
_cell.length_b   1.000
_cell.length_c   1.000
_cell.angle_alpha   90.00
_cell.angle_beta   90.00
_cell.angle_gamma   90.00
#
_symmetry.space_group_name_H-M   'P 1'
#
loop_
_entity.id
_entity.type
_entity.pdbx_description
1 polymer ?
#
loop_
_entity_poly.entity_id
_entity_poly.type
_entity_poly.pdbx_seq_one_letter_code
_entity_poly.pdbx_strand_id
1 'polypeptide(L)'
;MIESKEIISEFKTLIEGSGFDLYGICEANIPEEDRENILLWVKKHKHGNMEWYPKNMDLRLDFKNLGFDPQSVIVLGAIYNDPEYEKIRSGMTFQFSKYAVGEDYHRVLRKHAKPLIKALQKKYPNHHFRQGVDSLPVPEKVLARLAGLGWKGKTRI
;
A
#
# COMPACT_ATOMS: atom_id res chain seq x y z
N MET A 1 14.89 -7.15 17.20
CA MET A 1 14.48 -6.74 15.84
C MET A 1 14.62 -7.96 14.96
N ILE A 2 13.54 -8.43 14.33
CA ILE A 2 13.69 -9.43 13.27
C ILE A 2 14.33 -8.70 12.09
N GLU A 3 15.42 -9.21 11.54
CA GLU A 3 16.03 -8.56 10.39
C GLU A 3 15.05 -8.61 9.22
N SER A 4 14.66 -7.43 8.73
CA SER A 4 13.60 -7.27 7.72
C SER A 4 13.84 -8.09 6.45
N LYS A 5 15.11 -8.37 6.12
CA LYS A 5 15.51 -9.21 4.99
C LYS A 5 15.17 -10.69 5.17
N GLU A 6 15.22 -11.20 6.39
CA GLU A 6 14.92 -12.61 6.69
C GLU A 6 13.43 -12.91 6.49
N ILE A 7 12.54 -11.98 6.88
CA ILE A 7 11.10 -12.12 6.69
C ILE A 7 10.77 -12.23 5.19
N ILE A 8 11.29 -11.32 4.36
CA ILE A 8 10.99 -11.37 2.93
C ILE A 8 11.49 -12.67 2.30
N SER A 9 12.73 -13.07 2.61
CA SER A 9 13.30 -14.29 2.06
C SER A 9 12.47 -15.52 2.41
N GLU A 10 11.97 -15.58 3.64
CA GLU A 10 11.19 -16.70 4.12
C GLU A 10 9.80 -16.78 3.51
N PHE A 11 9.11 -15.64 3.40
CA PHE A 11 7.73 -15.59 2.89
C PHE A 11 7.66 -15.36 1.38
N LYS A 12 8.80 -15.29 0.68
CA LYS A 12 8.91 -15.07 -0.76
C LYS A 12 7.94 -15.93 -1.58
N THR A 13 8.02 -17.25 -1.43
CA THR A 13 7.18 -18.20 -2.17
C THR A 13 5.69 -17.95 -1.91
N LEU A 14 5.33 -17.55 -0.70
CA LEU A 14 3.95 -17.25 -0.35
C LEU A 14 3.47 -15.93 -0.97
N ILE A 15 4.34 -14.91 -1.01
CA ILE A 15 4.03 -13.61 -1.64
C ILE A 15 3.83 -13.80 -3.14
N GLU A 16 4.78 -14.46 -3.81
CA GLU A 16 4.74 -14.73 -5.25
C GLU A 16 3.53 -15.61 -5.62
N GLY A 17 3.20 -16.60 -4.79
CA GLY A 17 2.00 -17.43 -4.96
C GLY A 17 0.67 -16.74 -4.62
N SER A 18 0.71 -15.56 -4.00
CA SER A 18 -0.49 -14.81 -3.57
C SER A 18 -0.98 -13.79 -4.61
N GLY A 19 -0.29 -13.65 -5.75
CA GLY A 19 -0.67 -12.71 -6.81
C GLY A 19 -0.17 -11.29 -6.58
N PHE A 20 1.01 -11.13 -5.96
CA PHE A 20 1.77 -9.88 -5.92
C PHE A 20 3.06 -10.04 -6.71
N ASP A 21 3.36 -9.08 -7.57
CA ASP A 21 4.53 -9.08 -8.45
C ASP A 21 5.72 -8.35 -7.81
N LEU A 22 5.43 -7.40 -6.93
CA LEU A 22 6.42 -6.57 -6.26
C LEU A 22 6.22 -6.65 -4.76
N TYR A 23 7.32 -6.67 -4.02
CA TYR A 23 7.29 -6.64 -2.57
C TYR A 23 8.57 -6.04 -2.00
N GLY A 24 8.44 -5.48 -0.81
CA GLY A 24 9.54 -4.85 -0.10
C GLY A 24 9.17 -4.57 1.35
N ILE A 25 10.17 -4.19 2.14
CA ILE A 25 10.00 -3.87 3.55
C ILE A 25 10.74 -2.59 3.85
N CYS A 26 10.13 -1.75 4.68
CA CYS A 26 10.76 -0.56 5.22
C CYS A 26 10.38 -0.41 6.69
N GLU A 27 11.08 0.47 7.39
CA GLU A 27 10.69 0.89 8.74
C GLU A 27 9.33 1.60 8.69
N ALA A 28 8.54 1.45 9.74
CA ALA A 28 7.28 2.19 9.90
C ALA A 28 7.52 3.63 10.34
N ASN A 29 8.30 4.36 9.53
CA ASN A 29 8.70 5.73 9.77
C ASN A 29 8.59 6.54 8.48
N ILE A 30 7.88 7.66 8.53
CA ILE A 30 7.75 8.58 7.39
C ILE A 30 8.85 9.64 7.51
N PRO A 31 9.75 9.79 6.51
CA PRO A 31 10.80 10.80 6.57
C PRO A 31 10.25 12.21 6.74
N GLU A 32 10.97 13.07 7.47
CA GLU A 32 10.51 14.42 7.79
C GLU A 32 10.16 15.24 6.55
N GLU A 33 10.98 15.14 5.50
CA GLU A 33 10.70 15.82 4.22
C GLU A 33 9.35 15.40 3.61
N ASP A 34 9.00 14.11 3.68
CA ASP A 34 7.69 13.64 3.19
C ASP A 34 6.55 14.14 4.10
N ARG A 35 6.76 14.16 5.42
CA ARG A 35 5.78 14.68 6.40
C ARG A 35 5.48 16.16 6.12
N GLU A 36 6.51 16.99 6.02
CA GLU A 36 6.39 18.41 5.70
C GLU A 36 5.69 18.65 4.36
N ASN A 37 6.06 17.88 3.33
CA ASN A 37 5.44 17.98 2.01
C ASN A 37 3.94 17.65 2.03
N ILE A 38 3.53 16.61 2.77
CA ILE A 38 2.12 16.25 2.92
C ILE A 38 1.38 17.35 3.68
N LEU A 39 1.92 17.84 4.80
CA LEU A 39 1.33 18.91 5.59
C LEU A 39 1.17 20.19 4.76
N LEU A 40 2.18 20.56 3.98
CA LEU A 40 2.13 21.72 3.10
C LEU A 40 1.08 21.55 1.99
N TRP A 41 0.96 20.36 1.42
CA TRP A 41 -0.05 20.05 0.40
C TRP A 41 -1.47 20.16 0.95
N VAL A 42 -1.71 19.65 2.17
CA VAL A 42 -2.98 19.80 2.89
C VAL A 42 -3.26 21.26 3.21
N LYS A 43 -2.30 21.99 3.79
CA LYS A 43 -2.43 23.43 4.11
C LYS A 43 -2.77 24.28 2.88
N LYS A 44 -2.25 23.90 1.71
CA LYS A 44 -2.54 24.55 0.42
C LYS A 44 -3.86 24.10 -0.22
N HIS A 45 -4.69 23.33 0.49
CA HIS A 45 -5.99 22.82 0.02
C HIS A 45 -5.89 22.06 -1.30
N LYS A 46 -4.76 21.37 -1.52
CA LYS A 46 -4.51 20.64 -2.77
C LYS A 46 -5.18 19.26 -2.83
N HIS A 47 -5.94 18.90 -1.79
CA HIS A 47 -6.72 17.67 -1.74
C HIS A 47 -8.04 17.72 -2.52
N GLY A 48 -8.37 18.86 -3.14
CA GLY A 48 -9.65 19.04 -3.83
C GLY A 48 -10.80 18.66 -2.90
N ASN A 49 -11.72 17.83 -3.38
CA ASN A 49 -12.90 17.39 -2.62
C ASN A 49 -12.62 16.21 -1.65
N MET A 50 -11.36 15.80 -1.46
CA MET A 50 -11.00 14.70 -0.54
C MET A 50 -10.99 15.17 0.92
N GLU A 51 -12.15 15.60 1.43
CA GLU A 51 -12.34 16.09 2.81
C GLU A 51 -11.96 15.05 3.89
N TRP A 52 -11.89 13.78 3.52
CA TRP A 52 -11.42 12.70 4.40
C TRP A 52 -9.90 12.72 4.61
N TYR A 53 -9.14 13.28 3.66
CA TYR A 53 -7.67 13.25 3.68
C TYR A 53 -7.08 13.93 4.93
N PRO A 54 -7.47 15.16 5.32
CA PRO A 54 -6.91 15.86 6.48
C PRO A 54 -7.36 15.32 7.84
N LYS A 55 -8.37 14.43 7.90
CA LYS A 55 -8.98 14.01 9.18
C LYS A 55 -8.10 13.12 10.05
N ASN A 56 -7.19 12.35 9.44
CA ASN A 56 -6.41 11.30 10.13
C ASN A 56 -4.89 11.49 9.93
N MET A 57 -4.41 12.72 10.11
CA MET A 57 -3.00 13.05 9.87
C MET A 57 -2.03 12.36 10.85
N ASP A 58 -2.42 12.17 12.11
CA ASP A 58 -1.58 11.49 13.10
C ASP A 58 -1.32 10.02 12.72
N LEU A 59 -2.36 9.32 12.24
CA LEU A 59 -2.21 7.96 11.72
C LEU A 59 -1.38 7.95 10.42
N ARG A 60 -1.56 8.96 9.56
CA ARG A 60 -0.85 9.06 8.28
C ARG A 60 0.64 9.30 8.42
N LEU A 61 1.03 10.17 9.33
CA LEU A 61 2.41 10.62 9.45
C LEU A 61 3.19 9.83 10.49
N ASP A 62 2.51 9.37 11.54
CA ASP A 62 3.16 8.79 12.72
C ASP A 62 2.59 7.43 13.12
N PHE A 63 1.72 6.82 12.31
CA PHE A 63 1.09 5.51 12.59
C PHE A 63 0.31 5.44 13.93
N LYS A 64 -0.03 6.57 14.53
CA LYS A 64 -0.76 6.66 15.80
C LYS A 64 -2.16 6.06 15.67
N ASN A 65 -2.69 5.53 16.77
CA ASN A 65 -4.04 4.95 16.86
C ASN A 65 -4.26 3.65 16.05
N LEU A 66 -3.20 2.95 15.64
CA LEU A 66 -3.31 1.61 15.02
C LEU A 66 -3.69 0.50 16.01
N GLY A 67 -3.62 0.77 17.32
CA GLY A 67 -3.79 -0.22 18.39
C GLY A 67 -2.50 -0.96 18.76
N PHE A 68 -1.40 -0.69 18.06
CA PHE A 68 -0.04 -1.12 18.39
C PHE A 68 0.96 -0.16 17.72
N ASP A 69 2.23 -0.26 18.10
CA ASP A 69 3.32 0.53 17.51
C ASP A 69 4.03 -0.27 16.40
N PRO A 70 3.72 -0.04 15.11
CA PRO A 70 4.34 -0.79 14.03
C PRO A 70 5.84 -0.45 13.96
N GLN A 71 6.68 -1.46 13.78
CA GLN A 71 8.12 -1.28 13.60
C GLN A 71 8.53 -1.32 12.13
N SER A 72 7.76 -2.04 11.31
CA SER A 72 8.05 -2.25 9.90
C SER A 72 6.77 -2.31 9.08
N VAL A 73 6.86 -1.95 7.80
CA VAL A 73 5.79 -2.06 6.81
C VAL A 73 6.23 -2.99 5.69
N ILE A 74 5.45 -4.05 5.46
CA ILE A 74 5.56 -4.88 4.26
C ILE A 74 4.69 -4.23 3.19
N VAL A 75 5.31 -3.80 2.09
CA VAL A 75 4.63 -3.22 0.95
C VAL A 75 4.51 -4.27 -0.14
N LEU A 76 3.31 -4.42 -0.69
CA LEU A 76 3.00 -5.38 -1.73
C LEU A 76 2.42 -4.62 -2.94
N GLY A 77 2.88 -4.96 -4.15
CA GLY A 77 2.45 -4.36 -5.39
C GLY A 77 1.97 -5.42 -6.38
N ALA A 78 0.86 -5.14 -7.05
CA ALA A 78 0.32 -5.97 -8.12
C ALA A 78 0.28 -5.17 -9.42
N ILE A 79 0.74 -5.78 -10.51
CA ILE A 79 0.70 -5.23 -11.85
C ILE A 79 -0.66 -5.57 -12.45
N TYR A 80 -1.47 -4.55 -12.72
CA TYR A 80 -2.84 -4.70 -13.22
C TYR A 80 -2.96 -4.46 -14.73
N ASN A 81 -1.88 -4.61 -15.49
CA ASN A 81 -1.91 -4.43 -16.95
C ASN A 81 -2.47 -5.70 -17.62
N ASP A 82 -3.80 -5.83 -17.59
CA ASP A 82 -4.53 -6.93 -18.21
C ASP A 82 -4.40 -6.88 -19.74
N PRO A 83 -3.85 -7.92 -20.40
CA PRO A 83 -3.76 -7.97 -21.86
C PRO A 83 -5.14 -7.98 -22.55
N GLU A 84 -6.20 -8.40 -21.86
CA GLU A 84 -7.58 -8.34 -22.38
C GLU A 84 -8.23 -6.97 -22.20
N TYR A 85 -7.56 -6.01 -21.53
CA TYR A 85 -8.11 -4.68 -21.26
C TYR A 85 -8.58 -3.99 -22.54
N GLU A 86 -7.83 -4.05 -23.64
CA GLU A 86 -8.23 -3.39 -24.89
C GLU A 86 -9.50 -4.01 -25.50
N LYS A 87 -9.65 -5.34 -25.40
CA LYS A 87 -10.86 -6.05 -25.83
C LYS A 87 -12.06 -5.62 -24.98
N ILE A 88 -11.91 -5.61 -23.66
CA ILE A 88 -12.95 -5.15 -22.72
C ILE A 88 -13.32 -3.70 -23.00
N ARG A 89 -12.32 -2.82 -23.13
CA ARG A 89 -12.47 -1.39 -23.41
C ARG A 89 -13.20 -1.12 -24.72
N SER A 90 -12.91 -1.88 -25.78
CA SER A 90 -13.57 -1.72 -27.09
C SER A 90 -15.09 -1.93 -27.03
N GLY A 91 -15.58 -2.70 -26.06
CA GLY A 91 -17.01 -2.93 -25.84
C GLY A 91 -17.69 -1.89 -24.94
N MET A 92 -16.94 -0.93 -24.38
CA MET A 92 -17.47 0.07 -23.44
C MET A 92 -17.85 1.38 -24.13
N THR A 93 -18.98 1.96 -23.72
CA THR A 93 -19.44 3.28 -24.19
C THR A 93 -18.57 4.43 -23.67
N PHE A 94 -17.99 4.27 -22.48
CA PHE A 94 -17.19 5.29 -21.82
C PHE A 94 -15.82 4.73 -21.44
N GLN A 95 -14.83 5.62 -21.36
CA GLN A 95 -13.48 5.26 -20.93
C GLN A 95 -13.38 5.37 -19.41
N PHE A 96 -12.98 4.27 -18.78
CA PHE A 96 -12.64 4.23 -17.37
C PHE A 96 -11.13 4.03 -17.19
N SER A 97 -10.60 4.54 -16.09
CA SER A 97 -9.23 4.24 -15.66
C SER A 97 -9.03 2.73 -15.58
N LYS A 98 -7.86 2.23 -16.01
CA LYS A 98 -7.54 0.78 -16.03
C LYS A 98 -7.82 0.08 -14.70
N TYR A 99 -7.48 0.71 -13.58
CA TYR A 99 -7.68 0.14 -12.23
C TYR A 99 -9.16 0.02 -11.81
N ALA A 100 -10.07 0.70 -12.51
CA ALA A 100 -11.50 0.69 -12.22
C ALA A 100 -12.27 -0.33 -13.08
N VAL A 101 -11.58 -1.06 -13.95
CA VAL A 101 -12.17 -2.10 -14.80
C VAL A 101 -12.03 -3.45 -14.13
N GLY A 102 -13.12 -4.22 -14.13
CA GLY A 102 -13.18 -5.55 -13.54
C GLY A 102 -13.65 -5.53 -12.08
N GLU A 103 -13.13 -6.46 -11.29
CA GLU A 103 -13.46 -6.58 -9.87
C GLU A 103 -12.77 -5.47 -9.05
N ASP A 104 -13.45 -4.97 -8.01
CA ASP A 104 -12.90 -3.98 -7.10
C ASP A 104 -11.55 -4.44 -6.52
N TYR A 105 -10.50 -3.69 -6.85
CA TYR A 105 -9.12 -4.01 -6.48
C TYR A 105 -8.94 -4.11 -4.96
N HIS A 106 -9.72 -3.39 -4.15
CA HIS A 106 -9.68 -3.52 -2.69
C HIS A 106 -9.98 -4.94 -2.25
N ARG A 107 -10.99 -5.58 -2.86
CA ARG A 107 -11.41 -6.94 -2.52
C ARG A 107 -10.38 -7.95 -3.01
N VAL A 108 -9.88 -7.78 -4.23
CA VAL A 108 -8.87 -8.66 -4.83
C VAL A 108 -7.57 -8.63 -4.03
N LEU A 109 -6.99 -7.45 -3.80
CA LEU A 109 -5.72 -7.31 -3.09
C LEU A 109 -5.82 -7.75 -1.62
N ARG A 110 -6.94 -7.49 -0.95
CA ARG A 110 -7.16 -8.00 0.42
C ARG A 110 -7.20 -9.53 0.46
N LYS A 111 -7.90 -10.14 -0.51
CA LYS A 111 -7.97 -11.60 -0.65
C LYS A 111 -6.60 -12.20 -0.92
N HIS A 112 -5.83 -11.59 -1.83
CA HIS A 112 -4.47 -11.99 -2.18
C HIS A 112 -3.53 -11.95 -0.96
N ALA A 113 -3.57 -10.90 -0.13
CA ALA A 113 -2.68 -10.82 1.04
C ALA A 113 -3.13 -11.67 2.25
N LYS A 114 -4.32 -12.27 2.23
CA LYS A 114 -4.85 -13.06 3.36
C LYS A 114 -3.98 -14.27 3.76
N PRO A 115 -3.45 -15.09 2.83
CA PRO A 115 -2.56 -16.21 3.17
C PRO A 115 -1.29 -15.73 3.85
N LEU A 116 -0.68 -14.65 3.35
CA LEU A 116 0.52 -14.05 3.93
C LEU A 116 0.29 -13.60 5.39
N ILE A 117 -0.78 -12.85 5.63
CA ILE A 117 -1.11 -12.36 6.98
C ILE A 117 -1.30 -13.53 7.95
N LYS A 118 -2.02 -14.58 7.53
CA LYS A 118 -2.23 -15.78 8.34
C LYS A 118 -0.91 -16.48 8.66
N ALA A 119 -0.01 -16.60 7.68
CA ALA A 119 1.28 -17.25 7.87
C ALA A 119 2.18 -16.45 8.83
N LEU A 120 2.18 -15.11 8.70
CA LEU A 120 2.88 -14.21 9.62
C LEU A 120 2.34 -14.32 11.05
N GLN A 121 1.01 -14.29 11.23
CA GLN A 121 0.38 -14.45 12.54
C GLN A 121 0.68 -15.82 13.16
N LYS A 122 0.69 -16.89 12.36
CA LYS A 122 1.03 -18.23 12.84
C LYS A 122 2.49 -18.32 13.29
N LYS A 123 3.40 -17.72 12.53
CA LYS A 123 4.84 -17.77 12.84
C LYS A 123 5.21 -16.85 14.01
N TYR A 124 4.58 -15.68 14.08
CA TYR A 124 4.87 -14.66 15.08
C TYR A 124 3.61 -14.36 15.91
N PRO A 125 3.17 -15.30 16.77
CA PRO A 125 1.90 -15.18 17.50
C PRO A 125 1.89 -14.00 18.49
N ASN A 126 3.07 -13.55 18.93
CA ASN A 126 3.22 -12.42 19.85
C ASN A 126 3.36 -11.07 19.12
N HIS A 127 3.20 -11.04 17.80
CA HIS A 127 3.29 -9.82 17.00
C HIS A 127 1.92 -9.40 16.47
N HIS A 128 1.75 -8.09 16.28
CA HIS A 128 0.53 -7.51 15.74
C HIS A 128 0.70 -7.16 14.26
N PHE A 129 -0.35 -7.41 13.47
CA PHE A 129 -0.35 -7.17 12.03
C PHE A 129 -1.62 -6.40 11.66
N ARG A 130 -1.45 -5.34 10.87
CA ARG A 130 -2.56 -4.57 10.27
C ARG A 130 -2.41 -4.56 8.76
N GLN A 131 -3.49 -4.91 8.06
CA GLN A 131 -3.58 -4.81 6.61
C GLN A 131 -4.27 -3.49 6.21
N GLY A 132 -3.81 -2.87 5.13
CA GLY A 132 -4.43 -1.74 4.47
C GLY A 132 -4.32 -1.86 2.95
N VAL A 133 -5.32 -1.34 2.25
CA VAL A 133 -5.33 -1.12 0.78
C VAL A 133 -6.20 0.12 0.59
N ASP A 134 -5.62 1.27 0.23
CA ASP A 134 -6.20 2.61 -0.07
C ASP A 134 -7.04 3.26 1.07
N SER A 135 -7.82 2.45 1.75
CA SER A 135 -8.68 2.74 2.91
C SER A 135 -7.96 3.00 4.24
N LEU A 136 -6.70 2.57 4.40
CA LEU A 136 -5.91 2.92 5.59
C LEU A 136 -5.19 4.24 5.28
N PRO A 137 -5.33 5.30 6.10
CA PRO A 137 -4.82 6.62 5.75
C PRO A 137 -3.31 6.70 6.00
N VAL A 138 -2.52 5.90 5.30
CA VAL A 138 -1.05 5.90 5.31
C VAL A 138 -0.54 6.35 3.93
N PRO A 139 0.65 6.96 3.82
CA PRO A 139 1.18 7.45 2.55
C PRO A 139 1.79 6.29 1.76
N GLU A 140 0.95 5.45 1.15
CA GLU A 140 1.36 4.22 0.45
C GLU A 140 2.46 4.47 -0.60
N LYS A 141 2.42 5.60 -1.32
CA LYS A 141 3.47 5.95 -2.31
C LYS A 141 4.83 6.26 -1.67
N VAL A 142 4.84 6.83 -0.46
CA VAL A 142 6.08 7.07 0.30
C VAL A 142 6.63 5.74 0.78
N LEU A 143 5.76 4.89 1.35
CA LEU A 143 6.13 3.56 1.84
C LEU A 143 6.66 2.66 0.70
N ALA A 144 6.02 2.68 -0.47
CA ALA A 144 6.49 1.95 -1.64
C ALA A 144 7.89 2.38 -2.09
N ARG A 145 8.20 3.69 -2.02
CA ARG A 145 9.54 4.19 -2.30
C ARG A 145 10.55 3.72 -1.27
N LEU A 146 10.23 3.81 0.02
CA LEU A 146 11.12 3.38 1.11
C LEU A 146 11.38 1.87 1.07
N ALA A 147 10.38 1.09 0.70
CA ALA A 147 10.47 -0.36 0.54
C ALA A 147 11.15 -0.79 -0.78
N GLY A 148 11.53 0.16 -1.65
CA GLY A 148 12.27 -0.12 -2.88
C GLY A 148 11.43 -0.61 -4.06
N LEU A 149 10.10 -0.49 -4.03
CA LEU A 149 9.22 -0.90 -5.13
C LEU A 149 9.25 0.07 -6.31
N GLY A 150 9.76 1.28 -6.12
CA GLY A 150 9.86 2.27 -7.18
C GLY A 150 10.26 3.65 -6.68
N TRP A 151 10.12 4.66 -7.54
CA TRP A 151 10.42 6.06 -7.24
C TRP A 151 9.25 6.97 -7.59
N LYS A 152 9.30 8.20 -7.08
CA LYS A 152 8.31 9.22 -7.41
C LYS A 152 8.66 9.85 -8.76
N GLY A 153 7.85 9.56 -9.79
CA GLY A 153 7.97 10.19 -11.11
C GLY A 153 7.59 11.68 -11.12
N LYS A 154 7.83 12.37 -12.24
CA LYS A 154 7.48 13.79 -12.44
C LYS A 154 5.98 14.05 -12.42
N THR A 155 5.18 13.07 -12.82
CA THR A 155 3.71 13.11 -12.72
C THR A 155 3.34 13.01 -11.25
N ARG A 156 3.15 14.17 -10.61
CA ARG A 156 2.64 14.26 -9.25
C ARG A 156 1.17 13.79 -9.23
N ILE A 157 0.76 13.30 -8.07
CA ILE A 157 -0.66 13.35 -7.68
C ILE A 157 -1.15 14.78 -7.90
#